data_AF-A0A2A2QF91-F1
#
_entry.id   AF-A0A2A2QF91-F1
#
_cell.length_a   1.000
_cell.length_b   1.000
_cell.length_c   1.000
_cell.angle_alpha   90.00
_cell.angle_beta   90.00
_cell.angle_gamma   90.00
#
_symmetry.space_group_name_H-M   'P 1'
#
loop_
_entity.id
_entity.type
_entity.pdbx_description
1 polymer ?
#
loop_
_entity_poly.entity_id
_entity_poly.type
_entity_poly.pdbx_seq_one_letter_code
_entity_poly.pdbx_strand_id
1 'polypeptide(L)'
;MAKFSGVEILTYALMNNHFHLLVKVPERAKFLKRFEGEGGEARLLEHLSLLYSKGYIAGVKVELARVREAGRGEEAEAILETFRKRFCDLSCFVKELKERFSRWFNKHHDRRGTLWMDRFKSVLVEDGEALRTMALYIDLNPVRAGVVEDPKDYRWTGYGEASGGSKRARRGLCRVMEAPMDSWEERRGAGTPGEAYRCWLFGEGIEAGKQAVESGERASRPFPSSPSSRRGFSKERVEAVLKSGGKLSRADLLLCRVRWFSDGVAIGSKDFVEGVFNGCRSYFGAKRKTGARRVREDAVESLYSLRELRVDSVK
;
A
#
# COMPACT_ATOMS: atom_id res chain seq x y z
N MET A 1 -0.61 -4.42 -9.92
CA MET A 1 -1.21 -5.75 -9.66
C MET A 1 -2.56 -5.67 -8.96
N ALA A 2 -2.65 -5.13 -7.74
CA ALA A 2 -3.90 -5.07 -6.95
C ALA A 2 -5.11 -4.51 -7.73
N LYS A 3 -4.95 -3.35 -8.40
CA LYS A 3 -6.00 -2.76 -9.27
C LYS A 3 -6.46 -3.69 -10.40
N PHE A 4 -5.52 -4.42 -11.02
CA PHE A 4 -5.83 -5.35 -12.11
C PHE A 4 -6.60 -6.56 -11.59
N SER A 5 -6.16 -7.17 -10.49
CA SER A 5 -6.82 -8.35 -9.91
C SER A 5 -8.10 -8.00 -9.15
N GLY A 6 -8.41 -6.73 -8.95
CA GLY A 6 -9.54 -6.28 -8.13
C GLY A 6 -9.31 -6.41 -6.63
N VAL A 7 -8.13 -6.81 -6.18
CA VAL A 7 -7.77 -6.89 -4.76
C VAL A 7 -7.51 -5.48 -4.23
N GLU A 8 -8.09 -5.16 -3.08
CA GLU A 8 -7.87 -3.90 -2.38
C GLU A 8 -6.87 -4.11 -1.23
N ILE A 9 -5.81 -3.31 -1.18
CA ILE A 9 -4.82 -3.36 -0.09
C ILE A 9 -5.25 -2.35 0.98
N LEU A 10 -5.49 -2.84 2.19
CA LEU A 10 -5.92 -2.03 3.33
C LEU A 10 -4.71 -1.49 4.12
N THR A 11 -3.75 -2.37 4.42
CA THR A 11 -2.42 -2.00 4.92
C THR A 11 -1.41 -3.10 4.57
N TYR A 12 -0.13 -2.85 4.81
CA TYR A 12 0.96 -3.78 4.56
C TYR A 12 2.18 -3.44 5.41
N ALA A 13 3.15 -4.35 5.45
CA ALA A 13 4.51 -4.07 5.91
C ALA A 13 5.49 -4.84 5.03
N LEU A 14 6.44 -4.16 4.39
CA LEU A 14 7.56 -4.79 3.68
C LEU A 14 8.76 -4.81 4.62
N MET A 15 9.15 -5.99 5.05
CA MET A 15 10.35 -6.21 5.86
C MET A 15 11.53 -6.59 4.94
N ASN A 16 12.74 -6.63 5.48
CA ASN A 16 13.92 -7.02 4.71
C ASN A 16 13.89 -8.48 4.22
N ASN A 17 13.12 -9.37 4.87
CA ASN A 17 13.08 -10.81 4.58
C ASN A 17 11.66 -11.37 4.31
N HIS A 18 10.60 -10.61 4.55
CA HIS A 18 9.22 -11.02 4.30
C HIS A 18 8.31 -9.80 4.13
N PHE A 19 7.05 -10.02 3.79
CA PHE A 19 6.05 -8.95 3.81
C PHE A 19 4.71 -9.46 4.35
N HIS A 20 3.94 -8.54 4.92
CA HIS A 20 2.56 -8.77 5.33
C HIS A 20 1.63 -7.92 4.49
N LEU A 21 0.48 -8.48 4.09
CA LEU A 21 -0.59 -7.74 3.41
C LEU A 21 -1.90 -7.97 4.15
N LEU A 22 -2.61 -6.89 4.45
CA LEU A 22 -4.02 -6.94 4.77
C LEU A 22 -4.80 -6.52 3.53
N VAL A 23 -5.62 -7.42 3.00
CA VAL A 23 -6.33 -7.19 1.74
C VAL A 23 -7.80 -7.50 1.88
N LYS A 24 -8.62 -6.77 1.13
CA LYS A 24 -10.00 -7.11 0.86
C LYS A 24 -10.09 -7.68 -0.55
N VAL A 25 -10.63 -8.89 -0.66
CA VAL A 25 -10.96 -9.53 -1.94
C VAL A 25 -12.45 -9.32 -2.17
N PRO A 26 -12.88 -8.56 -3.20
CA PRO A 26 -14.29 -8.34 -3.44
C PRO A 26 -14.96 -9.61 -3.94
N GLU A 27 -16.28 -9.67 -3.81
CA GLU A 27 -17.08 -10.75 -4.38
C GLU A 27 -16.93 -10.77 -5.90
N ARG A 28 -16.44 -11.89 -6.45
CA ARG A 28 -16.09 -12.02 -7.87
C ARG A 28 -17.27 -11.70 -8.78
N ALA A 29 -18.46 -12.22 -8.49
CA ALA A 29 -19.66 -11.97 -9.29
C ALA A 29 -19.97 -10.46 -9.39
N LYS A 30 -19.98 -9.76 -8.26
CA LYS A 30 -20.17 -8.29 -8.23
C LYS A 30 -19.07 -7.54 -8.97
N PHE A 31 -17.82 -7.99 -8.88
CA PHE A 31 -16.71 -7.39 -9.61
C PHE A 31 -16.89 -7.55 -11.13
N LEU A 32 -17.29 -8.73 -11.59
CA LEU A 32 -17.40 -9.07 -13.02
C LEU A 32 -18.55 -8.36 -13.74
N LYS A 33 -19.61 -7.96 -13.04
CA LYS A 33 -20.72 -7.15 -13.62
C LYS A 33 -20.26 -5.95 -14.44
N ARG A 34 -19.10 -5.36 -14.12
CA ARG A 34 -18.54 -4.23 -14.89
C ARG A 34 -18.16 -4.59 -16.33
N PHE A 35 -18.01 -5.88 -16.64
CA PHE A 35 -17.61 -6.40 -17.96
C PHE A 35 -18.74 -7.12 -18.68
N GLU A 36 -19.97 -7.09 -18.14
CA GLU A 36 -21.14 -7.72 -18.74
C GLU A 36 -21.90 -6.74 -19.65
N GLY A 37 -22.75 -7.28 -20.53
CA GLY A 37 -23.63 -6.50 -21.41
C GLY A 37 -22.91 -5.81 -22.57
N GLU A 38 -23.60 -4.87 -23.21
CA GLU A 38 -23.09 -4.12 -24.35
C GLU A 38 -21.80 -3.34 -23.99
N GLY A 39 -20.79 -3.47 -24.83
CA GLY A 39 -19.46 -2.89 -24.59
C GLY A 39 -18.65 -3.55 -23.46
N GLY A 40 -19.14 -4.65 -22.85
CA GLY A 40 -18.46 -5.35 -21.76
C GLY A 40 -17.06 -5.85 -22.12
N GLU A 41 -16.90 -6.42 -23.32
CA GLU A 41 -15.59 -6.84 -23.84
C GLU A 41 -14.62 -5.66 -23.98
N ALA A 42 -15.08 -4.53 -24.51
CA ALA A 42 -14.24 -3.33 -24.66
C ALA A 42 -13.75 -2.83 -23.30
N ARG A 43 -14.62 -2.80 -22.28
CA ARG A 43 -14.26 -2.45 -20.90
C ARG A 43 -13.29 -3.46 -20.28
N LEU A 44 -13.43 -4.75 -20.58
CA LEU A 44 -12.50 -5.78 -20.15
C LEU A 44 -11.10 -5.53 -20.75
N LEU A 45 -11.02 -5.36 -22.07
CA LEU A 45 -9.77 -5.08 -22.76
C LEU A 45 -9.09 -3.80 -22.29
N GLU A 46 -9.88 -2.75 -21.98
CA GLU A 46 -9.38 -1.54 -21.34
C GLU A 46 -8.80 -1.84 -19.95
N HIS A 47 -9.50 -2.62 -19.12
CA HIS A 47 -9.00 -3.02 -17.81
C HIS A 47 -7.70 -3.84 -17.89
N LEU A 48 -7.54 -4.68 -18.92
CA LEU A 48 -6.31 -5.44 -19.15
C LEU A 48 -5.09 -4.53 -19.39
N SER A 49 -5.30 -3.30 -19.88
CA SER A 49 -4.22 -2.32 -20.09
C SER A 49 -3.51 -1.88 -18.79
N LEU A 50 -4.12 -2.15 -17.62
CA LEU A 50 -3.47 -1.96 -16.32
C LEU A 50 -2.23 -2.84 -16.13
N LEU A 51 -2.09 -3.90 -16.93
CA LEU A 51 -1.03 -4.89 -16.80
C LEU A 51 -0.30 -5.19 -18.11
N TYR A 52 -1.02 -5.17 -19.22
CA TYR A 52 -0.53 -5.58 -20.53
C TYR A 52 -0.19 -4.39 -21.42
N SER A 53 0.81 -4.57 -22.29
CA SER A 53 1.21 -3.55 -23.25
C SER A 53 0.14 -3.35 -24.33
N LYS A 54 0.15 -2.18 -24.98
CA LYS A 54 -0.75 -1.89 -26.10
C LYS A 54 -0.65 -2.93 -27.22
N GLY A 55 0.56 -3.37 -27.55
CA GLY A 55 0.80 -4.40 -28.56
C GLY A 55 0.20 -5.76 -28.18
N TYR A 56 0.32 -6.16 -26.90
CA TYR A 56 -0.32 -7.39 -26.42
C TYR A 56 -1.85 -7.31 -26.54
N ILE A 57 -2.45 -6.20 -26.11
CA ILE A 57 -3.91 -5.99 -26.22
C ILE A 57 -4.36 -5.97 -27.69
N ALA A 58 -3.58 -5.37 -28.60
CA ALA A 58 -3.87 -5.40 -30.03
C ALA A 58 -3.85 -6.83 -30.59
N GLY A 59 -2.87 -7.64 -30.19
CA GLY A 59 -2.81 -9.05 -30.56
C GLY A 59 -4.04 -9.84 -30.07
N VAL A 60 -4.47 -9.61 -28.83
CA VAL A 60 -5.70 -10.23 -28.30
C VAL A 60 -6.93 -9.81 -29.12
N LYS A 61 -7.04 -8.54 -29.51
CA LYS A 61 -8.15 -8.08 -30.37
C LYS A 61 -8.19 -8.76 -31.72
N VAL A 62 -7.04 -8.90 -32.38
CA VAL A 62 -6.93 -9.60 -33.67
C VAL A 62 -7.35 -11.07 -33.51
N GLU A 63 -6.90 -11.72 -32.44
CA GLU A 63 -7.25 -13.11 -32.17
C GLU A 63 -8.76 -13.28 -31.92
N LEU A 64 -9.36 -12.40 -31.11
CA LEU A 64 -10.80 -12.41 -30.83
C LEU A 64 -11.63 -12.19 -32.10
N ALA A 65 -11.22 -11.26 -32.97
CA ALA A 65 -11.87 -11.05 -34.26
C ALA A 65 -11.79 -12.31 -35.14
N ARG A 66 -10.59 -12.89 -35.26
CA ARG A 66 -10.34 -14.10 -36.06
C ARG A 66 -11.21 -15.29 -35.64
N VAL A 67 -11.30 -15.57 -34.34
CA VAL A 67 -12.09 -16.72 -33.87
C VAL A 67 -13.59 -16.46 -34.03
N ARG A 68 -14.05 -15.21 -33.86
CA ARG A 68 -15.45 -14.83 -34.06
C ARG A 68 -15.86 -14.91 -35.54
N GLU A 69 -15.04 -14.40 -36.44
CA GLU A 69 -15.25 -14.51 -37.90
C GLU A 69 -15.33 -15.96 -38.37
N ALA A 70 -14.58 -16.86 -37.73
CA ALA A 70 -14.63 -18.30 -37.98
C ALA A 70 -15.82 -19.01 -37.32
N GLY A 71 -16.77 -18.30 -36.70
CA GLY A 71 -17.92 -18.87 -36.00
C GLY A 71 -17.59 -19.57 -34.68
N ARG A 72 -16.35 -19.45 -34.18
CA ARG A 72 -15.85 -20.11 -32.95
C ARG A 72 -16.03 -19.21 -31.73
N GLY A 73 -17.27 -18.81 -31.45
CA GLY A 73 -17.61 -17.91 -30.34
C GLY A 73 -17.20 -18.45 -28.96
N GLU A 74 -17.26 -19.75 -28.76
CA GLU A 74 -16.83 -20.41 -27.50
C GLU A 74 -15.33 -20.24 -27.26
N GLU A 75 -14.52 -20.24 -28.32
CA GLU A 75 -13.07 -20.02 -28.22
C GLU A 75 -12.74 -18.58 -27.84
N ALA A 76 -13.47 -17.59 -28.38
CA ALA A 76 -13.38 -16.20 -27.91
C ALA A 76 -13.69 -16.09 -26.42
N GLU A 77 -14.76 -16.75 -25.96
CA GLU A 77 -15.15 -16.69 -24.55
C GLU A 77 -14.11 -17.39 -23.65
N ALA A 78 -13.54 -18.50 -24.10
CA ALA A 78 -12.44 -19.17 -23.42
C ALA A 78 -11.20 -18.26 -23.30
N ILE A 79 -10.84 -17.52 -24.36
CA ILE A 79 -9.76 -16.53 -24.32
C ILE A 79 -10.04 -15.47 -23.26
N LEU A 80 -11.24 -14.88 -23.25
CA LEU A 80 -11.60 -13.86 -22.27
C LEU A 80 -11.58 -14.40 -20.83
N GLU A 81 -11.99 -15.66 -20.64
CA GLU A 81 -12.00 -16.30 -19.32
C GLU A 81 -10.59 -16.51 -18.76
N THR A 82 -9.57 -16.69 -19.62
CA THR A 82 -8.17 -16.77 -19.16
C THR A 82 -7.72 -15.52 -18.42
N PHE A 83 -8.35 -14.37 -18.70
CA PHE A 83 -8.12 -13.13 -17.97
C PHE A 83 -9.01 -13.02 -16.74
N ARG A 84 -10.32 -13.27 -16.88
CA ARG A 84 -11.29 -13.11 -15.78
C ARG A 84 -11.06 -14.07 -14.61
N LYS A 85 -10.48 -15.25 -14.84
CA LYS A 85 -10.11 -16.19 -13.76
C LYS A 85 -9.05 -15.64 -12.80
N ARG A 86 -8.35 -14.56 -13.16
CA ARG A 86 -7.30 -13.93 -12.35
C ARG A 86 -7.83 -12.79 -11.48
N PHE A 87 -9.10 -12.43 -11.63
CA PHE A 87 -9.74 -11.39 -10.85
C PHE A 87 -10.34 -11.99 -9.58
N CYS A 88 -10.27 -11.22 -8.48
CA CYS A 88 -10.84 -11.53 -7.18
C CYS A 88 -10.35 -12.87 -6.60
N ASP A 89 -9.13 -13.27 -6.94
CA ASP A 89 -8.51 -14.50 -6.46
C ASP A 89 -7.18 -14.17 -5.77
N LEU A 90 -7.11 -14.46 -4.46
CA LEU A 90 -5.93 -14.15 -3.64
C LEU A 90 -4.70 -14.93 -4.10
N SER A 91 -4.87 -16.19 -4.50
CA SER A 91 -3.79 -17.06 -4.94
C SER A 91 -3.16 -16.57 -6.25
N CYS A 92 -3.98 -16.18 -7.22
CA CYS A 92 -3.55 -15.58 -8.48
C CYS A 92 -2.85 -14.24 -8.22
N PHE A 93 -3.43 -13.38 -7.38
CA PHE A 93 -2.82 -12.10 -7.02
C PHE A 93 -1.42 -12.26 -6.42
N VAL A 94 -1.26 -13.13 -5.41
CA VAL A 94 0.03 -13.33 -4.74
C VAL A 94 1.03 -14.04 -5.65
N LYS A 95 0.59 -15.04 -6.43
CA LYS A 95 1.44 -15.72 -7.41
C LYS A 95 2.05 -14.71 -8.39
N GLU A 96 1.22 -13.86 -8.99
CA GLU A 96 1.69 -12.89 -9.98
C GLU A 96 2.54 -11.79 -9.38
N LEU A 97 2.21 -11.32 -8.17
CA LEU A 97 3.04 -10.37 -7.43
C LEU A 97 4.45 -10.94 -7.25
N LYS A 98 4.54 -12.17 -6.73
CA LYS A 98 5.80 -12.87 -6.48
C LYS A 98 6.57 -13.14 -7.77
N GLU A 99 5.92 -13.67 -8.80
CA GLU A 99 6.56 -14.00 -10.08
C GLU A 99 7.15 -12.75 -10.76
N ARG A 100 6.36 -11.67 -10.83
CA ARG A 100 6.80 -10.41 -11.46
C ARG A 100 7.99 -9.81 -10.72
N PHE A 101 7.95 -9.81 -9.39
CA PHE A 101 9.08 -9.33 -8.59
C PHE A 101 10.32 -10.22 -8.78
N SER A 102 10.19 -11.55 -8.77
CA SER A 102 11.30 -12.46 -9.02
C SER A 102 11.93 -12.22 -10.38
N ARG A 103 11.13 -12.08 -11.44
CA ARG A 103 11.62 -11.82 -12.81
C ARG A 103 12.35 -10.49 -12.90
N TRP A 104 11.80 -9.45 -12.28
CA TRP A 104 12.44 -8.13 -12.21
C TRP A 104 13.77 -8.22 -11.45
N PHE A 105 13.76 -8.74 -10.23
CA PHE A 105 14.94 -8.82 -9.36
C PHE A 105 16.05 -9.67 -9.98
N ASN A 106 15.71 -10.86 -10.48
CA ASN A 106 16.66 -11.75 -11.14
C ASN A 106 17.31 -11.08 -12.36
N LYS A 107 16.53 -10.37 -13.18
CA LYS A 107 17.06 -9.62 -14.32
C LYS A 107 18.00 -8.48 -13.87
N HIS A 108 17.68 -7.76 -12.80
CA HIS A 108 18.47 -6.61 -12.34
C HIS A 108 19.77 -7.03 -11.63
N HIS A 109 19.80 -8.23 -11.04
CA HIS A 109 20.94 -8.73 -10.27
C HIS A 109 21.67 -9.89 -10.94
N ASP A 110 21.43 -10.11 -12.25
CA ASP A 110 21.96 -11.25 -13.02
C ASP A 110 21.84 -12.60 -12.30
N ARG A 111 20.71 -12.80 -11.61
CA ARG A 111 20.40 -14.01 -10.86
C ARG A 111 19.48 -14.93 -11.65
N ARG A 112 19.49 -16.20 -11.29
CA ARG A 112 18.55 -17.23 -11.76
C ARG A 112 17.95 -17.98 -10.57
N GLY A 113 16.84 -18.68 -10.81
CA GLY A 113 16.17 -19.50 -9.79
C GLY A 113 15.09 -18.78 -8.98
N THR A 114 14.63 -19.44 -7.92
CA THR A 114 13.57 -18.96 -7.04
C THR A 114 14.08 -17.85 -6.11
N LEU A 115 13.26 -16.82 -5.92
CA LEU A 115 13.55 -15.73 -4.98
C LEU A 115 12.81 -15.89 -3.64
N TRP A 116 11.67 -16.57 -3.68
CA TRP A 116 10.81 -16.76 -2.52
C TRP A 116 10.94 -18.20 -2.03
N MET A 117 11.11 -18.37 -0.71
CA MET A 117 11.25 -19.69 -0.09
C MET A 117 9.92 -20.46 -0.13
N ASP A 118 8.91 -19.99 0.61
CA ASP A 118 7.66 -20.72 0.82
C ASP A 118 6.47 -20.17 0.01
N ARG A 119 5.40 -20.97 -0.03
CA ARG A 119 4.05 -20.49 -0.39
C ARG A 119 3.59 -19.42 0.60
N PHE A 120 2.68 -18.55 0.16
CA PHE A 120 2.08 -17.58 1.09
C PHE A 120 1.18 -18.31 2.09
N LYS A 121 1.05 -17.72 3.28
CA LYS A 121 0.07 -18.12 4.28
C LYS A 121 -1.03 -17.06 4.30
N SER A 122 -2.27 -17.49 4.50
CA SER A 122 -3.42 -16.59 4.58
C SER A 122 -4.33 -16.99 5.72
N VAL A 123 -4.88 -15.99 6.40
CA VAL A 123 -5.86 -16.12 7.46
C VAL A 123 -7.03 -15.22 7.10
N LEU A 124 -8.26 -15.73 7.21
CA LEU A 124 -9.46 -14.91 7.06
C LEU A 124 -9.61 -14.04 8.30
N VAL A 125 -9.92 -12.77 8.09
CA VAL A 125 -10.08 -11.78 9.15
C VAL A 125 -11.47 -11.20 9.04
N GLU A 126 -12.23 -11.27 10.12
CA GLU A 126 -13.56 -10.67 10.20
C GLU A 126 -13.47 -9.15 10.26
N ASP A 127 -14.54 -8.47 9.85
CA ASP A 127 -14.65 -7.01 9.96
C ASP A 127 -14.64 -6.56 11.44
N GLY A 128 -14.61 -5.25 11.68
CA GLY A 128 -14.62 -4.70 13.04
C GLY A 128 -13.28 -4.83 13.76
N GLU A 129 -13.31 -5.32 15.00
CA GLU A 129 -12.13 -5.36 15.88
C GLU A 129 -11.02 -6.27 15.33
N ALA A 130 -11.37 -7.45 14.79
CA ALA A 130 -10.37 -8.38 14.25
C ALA A 130 -9.57 -7.75 13.09
N LEU A 131 -10.24 -7.04 12.17
CA LEU A 131 -9.63 -6.30 11.08
C LEU A 131 -8.66 -5.23 11.59
N ARG A 132 -9.11 -4.47 12.58
CA ARG A 132 -8.36 -3.38 13.21
C ARG A 132 -7.09 -3.92 13.89
N THR A 133 -7.23 -4.96 14.72
CA THR A 133 -6.12 -5.63 15.41
C THR A 133 -5.10 -6.19 14.43
N MET A 134 -5.55 -6.80 13.32
CA MET A 134 -4.64 -7.30 12.29
C MET A 134 -3.88 -6.17 11.58
N ALA A 135 -4.56 -5.05 11.26
CA ALA A 135 -3.89 -3.91 10.66
C ALA A 135 -2.80 -3.34 11.59
N LEU A 136 -3.13 -3.14 12.86
CA LEU A 136 -2.19 -2.64 13.87
C LEU A 136 -1.00 -3.59 14.05
N TYR A 137 -1.26 -4.91 14.12
CA TYR A 137 -0.21 -5.92 14.14
C TYR A 137 0.76 -5.74 12.97
N ILE A 138 0.23 -5.58 11.75
CA ILE A 138 1.03 -5.42 10.53
C ILE A 138 1.87 -4.13 10.59
N ASP A 139 1.24 -2.99 10.87
CA ASP A 139 1.93 -1.69 10.90
C ASP A 139 2.94 -1.57 12.06
N LEU A 140 2.81 -2.38 13.12
CA LEU A 140 3.77 -2.48 14.23
C LEU A 140 4.96 -3.41 13.97
N ASN A 141 4.99 -4.18 12.87
CA ASN A 141 6.09 -5.13 12.61
C ASN A 141 7.48 -4.48 12.63
N PRO A 142 7.71 -3.30 12.02
CA PRO A 142 9.01 -2.63 12.07
C PRO A 142 9.46 -2.26 13.48
N VAL A 143 8.54 -1.85 14.35
CA VAL A 143 8.83 -1.54 15.76
C VAL A 143 9.20 -2.82 16.50
N ARG A 144 8.41 -3.88 16.32
CA ARG A 144 8.65 -5.18 16.97
C ARG A 144 9.96 -5.83 16.53
N ALA A 145 10.35 -5.61 15.27
CA ALA A 145 11.64 -6.02 14.73
C ALA A 145 12.80 -5.11 15.16
N GLY A 146 12.53 -3.99 15.84
CA GLY A 146 13.53 -3.03 16.28
C GLY A 146 14.16 -2.20 15.17
N VAL A 147 13.47 -2.07 14.03
CA VAL A 147 13.94 -1.31 12.86
C VAL A 147 13.70 0.19 13.05
N VAL A 148 12.62 0.55 13.74
CA VAL A 148 12.26 1.94 14.08
C VAL A 148 11.65 2.00 15.47
N GLU A 149 11.74 3.15 16.12
CA GLU A 149 11.10 3.38 17.41
C GLU A 149 9.66 3.89 17.31
N ASP A 150 9.24 4.38 16.14
CA ASP A 150 7.91 4.90 15.88
C ASP A 150 7.40 4.33 14.55
N PRO A 151 6.17 3.79 14.49
CA PRO A 151 5.66 3.18 13.26
C PRO A 151 5.55 4.19 12.10
N LYS A 152 5.41 5.50 12.37
CA LYS A 152 5.39 6.54 11.32
C LYS A 152 6.72 6.65 10.58
N ASP A 153 7.81 6.21 11.21
CA ASP A 153 9.18 6.39 10.72
C ASP A 153 9.57 5.35 9.67
N TYR A 154 8.76 4.30 9.49
CA TYR A 154 8.99 3.24 8.50
C TYR A 154 8.05 3.37 7.31
N ARG A 155 8.53 3.97 6.22
CA ARG A 155 7.68 4.29 5.05
C ARG A 155 7.11 3.08 4.31
N TRP A 156 7.67 1.89 4.52
CA TRP A 156 7.25 0.66 3.85
C TRP A 156 6.17 -0.10 4.62
N THR A 157 5.40 0.61 5.45
CA THR A 157 4.12 0.15 5.97
C THR A 157 2.95 1.00 5.47
N GLY A 158 1.72 0.52 5.62
CA GLY A 158 0.54 1.31 5.27
C GLY A 158 0.42 2.58 6.12
N TYR A 159 0.70 2.50 7.43
CA TYR A 159 0.68 3.66 8.32
C TYR A 159 1.79 4.66 8.03
N GLY A 160 3.01 4.19 7.75
CA GLY A 160 4.12 5.06 7.34
C GLY A 160 3.81 5.76 6.01
N GLU A 161 3.30 5.02 5.02
CA GLU A 161 2.89 5.57 3.71
C GLU A 161 1.73 6.58 3.87
N ALA A 162 0.76 6.30 4.75
CA ALA A 162 -0.37 7.20 5.03
C ALA A 162 0.07 8.49 5.73
N SER A 163 0.98 8.39 6.71
CA SER A 163 1.59 9.52 7.41
C SER A 163 2.42 10.39 6.45
N GLY A 164 3.08 9.78 5.47
CA GLY A 164 3.78 10.47 4.38
C GLY A 164 2.88 11.09 3.30
N GLY A 165 1.55 10.99 3.42
CA GLY A 165 0.59 11.68 2.55
C GLY A 165 -0.03 10.83 1.43
N SER A 166 0.17 9.51 1.41
CA SER A 166 -0.41 8.66 0.37
C SER A 166 -1.92 8.51 0.53
N LYS A 167 -2.67 9.06 -0.43
CA LYS A 167 -4.14 8.88 -0.50
C LYS A 167 -4.55 7.41 -0.54
N ARG A 168 -3.78 6.56 -1.24
CA ARG A 168 -4.07 5.13 -1.35
C ARG A 168 -4.00 4.45 0.02
N ALA A 169 -2.90 4.67 0.75
CA ALA A 169 -2.72 4.09 2.07
C ALA A 169 -3.74 4.63 3.07
N ARG A 170 -4.00 5.95 3.03
CA ARG A 170 -5.05 6.60 3.84
C ARG A 170 -6.42 5.99 3.60
N ARG A 171 -6.82 5.73 2.34
CA ARG A 171 -8.10 5.07 2.01
C ARG A 171 -8.18 3.65 2.59
N GLY A 172 -7.10 2.88 2.48
CA GLY A 172 -7.01 1.53 3.06
C GLY A 172 -7.20 1.55 4.58
N LEU A 173 -6.53 2.47 5.28
CA LEU A 173 -6.67 2.62 6.73
C LEU A 173 -8.03 3.22 7.13
N CYS A 174 -8.60 4.16 6.38
CA CYS A 174 -9.98 4.62 6.63
C CYS A 174 -10.97 3.45 6.60
N ARG A 175 -10.77 2.47 5.70
CA ARG A 175 -11.61 1.26 5.66
C ARG A 175 -11.45 0.41 6.93
N VAL A 176 -10.22 0.24 7.42
CA VAL A 176 -9.92 -0.45 8.70
C VAL A 176 -10.55 0.29 9.89
N MET A 177 -10.56 1.62 9.85
CA MET A 177 -11.14 2.48 10.88
C MET A 177 -12.67 2.56 10.83
N GLU A 178 -13.31 1.99 9.80
CA GLU A 178 -14.73 2.23 9.47
C GLU A 178 -15.07 3.72 9.29
N ALA A 179 -14.08 4.52 8.88
CA ALA A 179 -14.23 5.93 8.59
C ALA A 179 -14.60 6.17 7.11
N PRO A 180 -15.31 7.27 6.78
CA PRO A 180 -15.58 7.62 5.39
C PRO A 180 -14.32 7.69 4.53
N MET A 181 -14.45 7.34 3.26
CA MET A 181 -13.32 7.37 2.32
C MET A 181 -12.77 8.80 2.24
N ASP A 182 -11.44 8.95 2.20
CA ASP A 182 -10.72 10.23 2.15
C ASP A 182 -10.87 11.14 3.40
N SER A 183 -11.43 10.64 4.51
CA SER A 183 -11.59 11.39 5.77
C SER A 183 -10.39 11.31 6.73
N TRP A 184 -9.22 10.80 6.29
CA TRP A 184 -8.06 10.50 7.16
C TRP A 184 -7.64 11.66 8.09
N GLU A 185 -7.74 12.90 7.60
CA GLU A 185 -7.37 14.13 8.33
C GLU A 185 -8.60 14.96 8.73
N GLU A 186 -9.81 14.50 8.40
CA GLU A 186 -11.04 15.20 8.73
C GLU A 186 -11.36 14.99 10.21
N ARG A 187 -11.51 16.10 10.95
CA ARG A 187 -11.84 16.03 12.37
C ARG A 187 -13.26 15.52 12.56
N ARG A 188 -13.39 14.47 13.37
CA ARG A 188 -14.63 13.77 13.72
C ARG A 188 -14.65 13.53 15.23
N GLY A 189 -15.47 14.30 15.95
CA GLY A 189 -15.48 14.28 17.41
C GLY A 189 -14.13 14.73 17.99
N ALA A 190 -13.50 13.87 18.80
CA ALA A 190 -12.28 14.21 19.56
C ALA A 190 -11.00 14.26 18.71
N GLY A 191 -10.99 13.77 17.47
CA GLY A 191 -9.80 13.72 16.62
C GLY A 191 -10.08 13.34 15.17
N THR A 192 -9.05 12.96 14.43
CA THR A 192 -9.13 12.43 13.06
C THR A 192 -8.99 10.90 13.03
N PRO A 193 -9.40 10.21 11.95
CA PRO A 193 -9.11 8.79 11.80
C PRO A 193 -7.61 8.46 11.90
N GLY A 194 -6.71 9.32 11.41
CA GLY A 194 -5.27 9.12 11.51
C GLY A 194 -4.73 9.27 12.93
N GLU A 195 -5.23 10.24 13.67
CA GLU A 195 -4.96 10.45 15.10
C GLU A 195 -5.41 9.25 15.93
N ALA A 196 -6.66 8.79 15.71
CA ALA A 196 -7.21 7.62 16.40
C ALA A 196 -6.44 6.33 16.08
N TYR A 197 -6.08 6.10 14.80
CA TYR A 197 -5.26 4.94 14.42
C TYR A 197 -3.90 4.95 15.12
N ARG A 198 -3.27 6.14 15.26
CA ARG A 198 -2.02 6.28 16.00
C ARG A 198 -2.19 5.92 17.48
N CYS A 199 -3.26 6.40 18.13
CA CYS A 199 -3.55 6.01 19.52
C CYS A 199 -3.66 4.50 19.67
N TRP A 200 -4.35 3.82 18.76
CA TRP A 200 -4.46 2.36 18.78
C TRP A 200 -3.14 1.65 18.51
N LEU A 201 -2.30 2.15 17.60
CA LEU A 201 -0.95 1.59 17.39
C LEU A 201 -0.15 1.60 18.68
N PHE A 202 -0.18 2.72 19.42
CA PHE A 202 0.57 2.83 20.67
C PHE A 202 -0.04 2.00 21.79
N GLY A 203 -1.38 1.95 21.90
CA GLY A 203 -2.07 1.08 22.85
C GLY A 203 -1.77 -0.40 22.65
N GLU A 204 -1.87 -0.89 21.40
CA GLU A 204 -1.56 -2.29 21.03
C GLU A 204 -0.07 -2.62 21.04
N GLY A 205 0.78 -1.59 20.95
CA GLY A 205 2.22 -1.71 20.83
C GLY A 205 2.98 -1.63 22.14
N ILE A 206 2.32 -1.65 23.31
CA ILE A 206 2.99 -1.67 24.61
C ILE A 206 4.01 -2.82 24.65
N GLU A 207 5.24 -2.52 25.07
CA GLU A 207 6.30 -3.52 25.20
C GLU A 207 5.88 -4.62 26.18
N ALA A 208 5.92 -5.86 25.72
CA ALA A 208 5.66 -7.01 26.58
C ALA A 208 6.96 -7.38 27.32
N GLY A 209 7.24 -6.71 28.44
CA GLY A 209 8.42 -6.96 29.28
C GLY A 209 8.11 -7.10 30.77
N LYS A 210 8.31 -8.31 31.32
CA LYS A 210 8.29 -8.75 32.75
C LYS A 210 6.97 -8.80 33.55
N GLN A 211 5.83 -8.27 33.09
CA GLN A 211 4.58 -8.28 33.90
C GLN A 211 3.56 -9.38 33.57
N ALA A 212 3.87 -10.36 32.72
CA ALA A 212 2.96 -11.49 32.46
C ALA A 212 2.86 -12.51 33.62
N VAL A 213 3.48 -12.23 34.78
CA VAL A 213 3.52 -13.12 35.95
C VAL A 213 2.55 -12.69 37.06
N GLU A 214 2.06 -11.44 37.08
CA GLU A 214 1.28 -10.94 38.23
C GLU A 214 -0.24 -10.80 37.99
N SER A 215 -0.71 -10.61 36.76
CA SER A 215 -2.14 -10.58 36.46
C SER A 215 -2.54 -11.88 35.78
N GLY A 216 -3.09 -12.83 36.54
CA GLY A 216 -3.59 -14.13 36.06
C GLY A 216 -4.73 -14.08 35.04
N GLU A 217 -4.91 -12.98 34.31
CA GLU A 217 -5.89 -12.83 33.24
C GLU A 217 -5.26 -13.18 31.90
N ARG A 218 -5.45 -14.44 31.49
CA ARG A 218 -5.36 -14.80 30.07
C ARG A 218 -6.54 -14.16 29.35
N ALA A 219 -6.38 -12.94 28.86
CA ALA A 219 -7.25 -12.44 27.79
C ALA A 219 -7.16 -13.43 26.63
N SER A 220 -8.30 -14.02 26.27
CA SER A 220 -8.48 -14.93 25.15
C SER A 220 -8.08 -14.26 23.84
N ARG A 221 -6.79 -14.31 23.49
CA ARG A 221 -6.29 -13.73 22.25
C ARG A 221 -6.54 -14.73 21.10
N PRO A 222 -7.23 -14.33 20.02
CA PRO A 222 -7.61 -15.25 18.93
C PRO A 222 -6.45 -15.70 18.04
N PHE A 223 -5.21 -15.25 18.29
CA PHE A 223 -4.05 -15.58 17.46
C PHE A 223 -2.84 -16.02 18.30
N PRO A 224 -2.06 -17.01 17.84
CA PRO A 224 -0.93 -17.54 18.60
C PRO A 224 0.13 -16.47 18.85
N SER A 225 0.42 -16.22 20.13
CA SER A 225 1.54 -15.37 20.56
C SER A 225 2.86 -16.13 20.46
N SER A 226 3.83 -15.57 19.73
CA SER A 226 5.23 -16.00 19.81
C SER A 226 5.80 -15.61 21.20
N PRO A 227 6.49 -16.53 21.90
CA PRO A 227 6.80 -16.41 23.33
C PRO A 227 8.13 -15.66 23.62
N SER A 228 8.37 -14.50 23.03
CA SER A 228 9.51 -13.65 23.40
C SER A 228 9.10 -12.19 23.53
N SER A 229 9.78 -11.47 24.44
CA SER A 229 9.63 -10.03 24.67
C SER A 229 9.48 -9.28 23.35
N ARG A 230 8.26 -8.86 23.02
CA ARG A 230 8.01 -8.08 21.80
C ARG A 230 8.40 -6.66 22.14
N ARG A 231 9.47 -6.16 21.50
CA ARG A 231 9.81 -4.75 21.53
C ARG A 231 8.57 -3.93 21.20
N GLY A 232 8.37 -2.87 21.95
CA GLY A 232 7.19 -2.04 21.87
C GLY A 232 7.47 -0.67 22.46
N PHE A 233 6.43 -0.03 22.97
CA PHE A 233 6.53 1.28 23.59
C PHE A 233 6.53 1.15 25.12
N SER A 234 7.28 2.02 25.79
CA SER A 234 7.17 2.19 27.24
C SER A 234 5.79 2.73 27.61
N LYS A 235 5.33 2.48 28.85
CA LYS A 235 4.02 2.97 29.32
C LYS A 235 3.93 4.49 29.23
N GLU A 236 4.99 5.19 29.61
CA GLU A 236 5.09 6.65 29.59
C GLU A 236 4.94 7.19 28.17
N ARG A 237 5.53 6.51 27.18
CA ARG A 237 5.40 6.90 25.77
C ARG A 237 3.98 6.68 25.25
N VAL A 238 3.33 5.58 25.64
CA VAL A 238 1.94 5.32 25.26
C VAL A 238 1.02 6.38 25.88
N GLU A 239 1.16 6.66 27.17
CA GLU A 239 0.40 7.70 27.86
C GLU A 239 0.59 9.07 27.22
N ALA A 240 1.82 9.44 26.84
CA ALA A 240 2.09 10.70 26.15
C ALA A 240 1.36 10.81 24.80
N VAL A 241 1.32 9.72 24.03
CA VAL A 241 0.62 9.68 22.73
C VAL A 241 -0.89 9.69 22.90
N LEU A 242 -1.43 8.97 23.89
CA LEU A 242 -2.86 8.99 24.20
C LEU A 242 -3.28 10.39 24.69
N LYS A 243 -2.47 11.04 25.54
CA LYS A 243 -2.72 12.41 26.02
C LYS A 243 -2.67 13.44 24.90
N SER A 244 -1.82 13.27 23.89
CA SER A 244 -1.81 14.13 22.70
C SER A 244 -2.94 13.84 21.71
N GLY A 245 -3.71 12.77 21.95
CA GLY A 245 -4.75 12.29 21.05
C GLY A 245 -4.16 11.75 19.75
N GLY A 246 -2.94 11.23 19.74
CA GLY A 246 -2.31 10.68 18.54
C GLY A 246 -1.91 11.75 17.51
N LYS A 247 -1.81 13.02 17.93
CA LYS A 247 -1.39 14.10 17.05
C LYS A 247 0.08 14.00 16.69
N LEU A 248 0.38 14.19 15.41
CA LEU A 248 1.73 14.42 14.90
C LEU A 248 1.96 15.91 14.75
N SER A 249 3.14 16.37 15.14
CA SER A 249 3.51 17.77 14.91
C SER A 249 3.66 18.04 13.40
N ARG A 250 3.63 19.32 13.02
CA ARG A 250 3.94 19.72 11.63
C ARG A 250 5.32 19.21 11.20
N ALA A 251 6.31 19.28 12.11
CA ALA A 251 7.65 18.79 11.86
C ALA A 251 7.66 17.27 11.60
N ASP A 252 6.91 16.49 12.39
CA ASP A 252 6.78 15.04 12.19
C ASP A 252 6.18 14.69 10.83
N LEU A 253 5.10 15.37 10.43
CA LEU A 253 4.44 15.14 9.15
C LEU A 253 5.35 15.51 7.97
N LEU A 254 6.06 16.65 8.07
CA LEU A 254 7.07 17.04 7.09
C LEU A 254 8.18 15.98 7.01
N LEU A 255 8.69 15.50 8.14
CA LEU A 255 9.70 14.44 8.18
C LEU A 255 9.18 13.16 7.56
N CYS A 256 7.96 12.69 7.86
CA CYS A 256 7.39 11.50 7.20
C CYS A 256 7.37 11.64 5.67
N ARG A 257 7.25 12.88 5.18
CA ARG A 257 7.15 13.21 3.76
C ARG A 257 8.51 13.34 3.05
N VAL A 258 9.57 13.72 3.76
CA VAL A 258 10.89 14.01 3.17
C VAL A 258 12.05 13.17 3.70
N ARG A 259 11.85 12.39 4.77
CA ARG A 259 12.87 11.56 5.45
C ARG A 259 13.63 10.67 4.46
N TRP A 260 12.96 10.22 3.41
CA TRP A 260 13.55 9.40 2.37
C TRP A 260 13.71 10.24 1.10
N PHE A 261 14.82 10.99 1.02
CA PHE A 261 15.24 11.76 -0.16
C PHE A 261 15.37 10.92 -1.44
N SER A 262 15.24 9.59 -1.37
CA SER A 262 15.06 8.74 -2.56
C SER A 262 13.86 9.18 -3.42
N ASP A 263 12.83 9.78 -2.80
CA ASP A 263 11.62 10.20 -3.48
C ASP A 263 11.61 11.71 -3.80
N GLY A 264 12.63 12.48 -3.35
CA GLY A 264 12.69 13.94 -3.41
C GLY A 264 14.08 14.49 -3.72
N VAL A 265 14.16 15.48 -4.62
CA VAL A 265 15.45 16.07 -5.06
C VAL A 265 15.78 17.35 -4.29
N ALA A 266 14.76 18.16 -4.01
CA ALA A 266 14.88 19.47 -3.40
C ALA A 266 13.61 19.83 -2.63
N ILE A 267 13.75 20.59 -1.56
CA ILE A 267 12.65 21.20 -0.80
C ILE A 267 13.00 22.67 -0.53
N GLY A 268 12.03 23.57 -0.69
CA GLY A 268 12.24 25.00 -0.45
C GLY A 268 11.11 25.84 -1.02
N SER A 269 11.40 27.10 -1.35
CA SER A 269 10.45 27.99 -2.03
C SER A 269 10.10 27.44 -3.42
N LYS A 270 8.98 27.91 -3.98
CA LYS A 270 8.57 27.54 -5.33
C LYS A 270 9.68 27.80 -6.34
N ASP A 271 10.28 28.99 -6.30
CA ASP A 271 11.29 29.41 -7.27
C ASP A 271 12.59 28.62 -7.13
N PHE A 272 13.01 28.32 -5.90
CA PHE A 272 14.15 27.43 -5.65
C PHE A 272 13.90 26.05 -6.29
N VAL A 273 12.73 25.47 -6.03
CA VAL A 273 12.36 24.14 -6.51
C VAL A 273 12.20 24.09 -8.03
N GLU A 274 11.63 25.13 -8.65
CA GLU A 274 11.58 25.25 -10.10
C GLU A 274 12.97 25.46 -10.70
N GLY A 275 13.86 26.19 -10.03
CA GLY A 275 15.26 26.33 -10.40
C GLY A 275 15.96 24.97 -10.49
N VAL A 276 15.84 24.14 -9.45
CA VAL A 276 16.39 22.77 -9.46
C VAL A 276 15.75 21.92 -10.57
N PHE A 277 14.44 22.03 -10.77
CA PHE A 277 13.75 21.28 -11.83
C PHE A 277 14.23 21.65 -13.24
N ASN A 278 14.42 22.95 -13.49
CA ASN A 278 14.93 23.43 -14.77
C ASN A 278 16.38 23.01 -14.98
N GLY A 279 17.22 23.06 -13.95
CA GLY A 279 18.60 22.54 -13.99
C GLY A 279 18.66 21.04 -14.28
N CYS A 280 17.68 20.27 -13.79
CA CYS A 280 17.57 18.83 -14.02
C CYS A 280 16.54 18.45 -15.12
N ARG A 281 16.19 19.36 -16.05
CA ARG A 281 15.05 19.14 -16.95
C ARG A 281 15.15 17.87 -17.77
N SER A 282 16.34 17.48 -18.21
CA SER A 282 16.59 16.27 -19.00
C SER A 282 16.18 14.97 -18.28
N TYR A 283 16.17 14.97 -16.95
CA TYR A 283 15.82 13.80 -16.12
C TYR A 283 14.32 13.59 -15.91
N PHE A 284 13.46 14.47 -16.45
CA PHE A 284 12.00 14.38 -16.30
C PHE A 284 11.28 14.23 -17.64
N GLY A 285 10.16 13.51 -17.67
CA GLY A 285 9.37 13.31 -18.89
C GLY A 285 8.82 14.61 -19.50
N ALA A 286 8.64 14.65 -20.82
CA ALA A 286 8.23 15.85 -21.57
C ALA A 286 6.88 16.45 -21.12
N LYS A 287 6.01 15.62 -20.53
CA LYS A 287 4.70 16.02 -19.99
C LYS A 287 4.80 16.83 -18.70
N ARG A 288 5.87 16.68 -17.92
CA ARG A 288 6.04 17.45 -16.67
C ARG A 288 6.57 18.84 -17.04
N LYS A 289 5.73 19.87 -16.88
CA LYS A 289 6.10 21.25 -17.22
C LYS A 289 6.68 22.04 -16.05
N THR A 290 6.35 21.65 -14.83
CA THR A 290 6.81 22.30 -13.59
C THR A 290 7.32 21.26 -12.60
N GLY A 291 8.31 21.66 -11.81
CA GLY A 291 8.95 20.85 -10.79
C GLY A 291 8.24 20.87 -9.46
N ALA A 292 7.81 22.07 -9.05
CA ALA A 292 7.38 22.37 -7.70
C ALA A 292 6.02 21.74 -7.40
N ARG A 293 5.97 20.99 -6.30
CA ARG A 293 4.74 20.43 -5.76
C ARG A 293 4.57 20.93 -4.33
N ARG A 294 3.46 21.61 -4.09
CA ARG A 294 3.14 22.16 -2.77
C ARG A 294 3.13 21.05 -1.71
N VAL A 295 3.76 21.33 -0.58
CA VAL A 295 3.71 20.48 0.61
C VAL A 295 2.45 20.83 1.37
N ARG A 296 1.48 19.90 1.43
CA ARG A 296 0.15 20.16 2.01
C ARG A 296 0.18 20.40 3.52
N GLU A 297 1.19 19.86 4.19
CA GLU A 297 1.37 19.92 5.63
C GLU A 297 2.06 21.24 6.05
N ASP A 298 2.45 22.08 5.08
CA ASP A 298 2.92 23.42 5.33
C ASP A 298 1.74 24.42 5.44
N ALA A 299 1.35 24.72 6.67
CA ALA A 299 0.32 25.72 6.96
C ALA A 299 0.71 27.15 6.55
N VAL A 300 2.01 27.43 6.33
CA VAL A 300 2.49 28.73 5.83
C VAL A 300 2.48 28.77 4.30
N GLU A 301 2.08 27.66 3.66
CA GLU A 301 1.79 27.59 2.23
C GLU A 301 2.98 27.93 1.30
N SER A 302 4.19 27.90 1.86
CA SER A 302 5.45 28.41 1.31
C SER A 302 6.40 27.32 0.81
N LEU A 303 6.23 26.08 1.28
CA LEU A 303 7.11 24.97 0.99
C LEU A 303 6.63 24.14 -0.21
N TYR A 304 7.59 23.87 -1.09
CA TYR A 304 7.45 23.04 -2.27
C TYR A 304 8.51 21.93 -2.25
N SER A 305 8.19 20.79 -2.85
CA SER A 305 9.12 19.67 -3.03
C SER A 305 9.24 19.30 -4.51
N LEU A 306 10.45 19.00 -4.95
CA LEU A 306 10.75 18.31 -6.20
C LEU A 306 10.82 16.81 -5.92
N ARG A 307 10.11 16.01 -6.71
CA ARG A 307 10.05 14.53 -6.58
C ARG A 307 10.30 13.82 -7.89
N GLU A 308 10.52 12.51 -7.85
CA GLU A 308 10.56 11.60 -9.00
C GLU A 308 11.70 11.89 -10.00
N LEU A 309 12.93 12.08 -9.51
CA LEU A 309 14.10 12.11 -10.38
C LEU A 309 14.28 10.74 -11.01
N ARG A 310 14.33 10.66 -12.35
CA ARG A 310 14.70 9.42 -13.03
C ARG A 310 16.21 9.33 -13.01
N VAL A 311 16.76 8.61 -12.04
CA VAL A 311 18.21 8.41 -11.94
C VAL A 311 18.69 7.44 -13.04
N ASP A 312 17.85 6.49 -13.44
CA ASP A 312 18.07 5.63 -14.60
C ASP A 312 16.77 5.45 -15.40
N SER A 313 16.75 5.95 -16.64
CA SER A 313 15.74 5.53 -17.61
C SER A 313 16.15 4.17 -18.15
N VAL A 314 15.81 3.10 -17.43
CA VAL A 314 15.72 1.78 -18.08
C VAL A 314 14.58 1.89 -19.09
N LYS A 315 14.94 2.08 -20.36
CA LYS A 315 14.08 1.88 -21.53
C LYS A 315 13.76 0.40 -21.69
#